data_AF-A0A2D5ZRV9-F1
#
_entry.id   AF-A0A2D5ZRV9-F1
#
_cell.length_a   1.000
_cell.length_b   1.000
_cell.length_c   1.000
_cell.angle_alpha   90.00
_cell.angle_beta   90.00
_cell.angle_gamma   90.00
#
_symmetry.space_group_name_H-M   'P 1'
#
loop_
_entity.id
_entity.type
_entity.pdbx_description
1 polymer ?
#
loop_
_entity_poly.entity_id
_entity_poly.type
_entity_poly.pdbx_seq_one_letter_code
_entity_poly.pdbx_strand_id
1 'polypeptide(L)'
;MSSNGPVRVTNNTFVGNQAFDVRNTRPGDGAAIFIGVAGFCGNNVISQNSGGTAVAIASRATQWGFQLFDDNADGEYSRYGFLQPSDALGASEFVAPEEKDFRIASGSDAIDAGHVDLLDADGTRSDIGAYAVDQRFPVHAYISRAESLVALGQVEEWAFALDNIHTEAVGVTMTIEFRKDGHQLRTFSRSLRLEPERVWRRSVPLVIPPKVGEGAVSIRVLLNSGWQDEWRGRLVSSPTPRAEASRHPSSPIRCGTPADGARSNPM
;
A
#
# COMPACT_ATOMS: atom_id res chain seq x y z
N MET A 1 1.66 25.24 -27.44
CA MET A 1 0.41 24.54 -27.06
C MET A 1 0.80 23.37 -26.17
N SER A 2 0.81 23.55 -24.84
CA SER A 2 1.20 22.47 -23.91
C SER A 2 0.03 21.51 -23.72
N SER A 3 0.23 20.27 -24.15
CA SER A 3 -0.69 19.12 -24.08
C SER A 3 -0.92 18.58 -22.67
N ASN A 4 -0.77 19.37 -21.61
CA ASN A 4 -0.91 18.85 -20.25
C ASN A 4 -2.37 18.92 -19.85
N GLY A 5 -3.08 17.81 -20.04
CA GLY A 5 -4.36 17.59 -19.38
C GLY A 5 -4.22 17.71 -17.86
N PRO A 6 -5.34 17.86 -17.13
CA PRO A 6 -5.32 17.98 -15.68
C PRO A 6 -4.61 16.78 -15.03
N VAL A 7 -3.70 17.04 -14.09
CA VAL A 7 -3.01 15.99 -13.33
C VAL A 7 -4.01 15.31 -12.41
N ARG A 8 -4.00 13.98 -12.34
CA ARG A 8 -4.82 13.20 -11.39
C ARG A 8 -3.91 12.33 -10.54
N VAL A 9 -3.95 12.52 -9.23
CA VAL A 9 -3.27 11.67 -8.24
C VAL A 9 -4.36 11.04 -7.38
N THR A 10 -4.75 9.82 -7.72
CA THR A 10 -5.86 9.12 -7.07
C THR A 10 -5.57 7.66 -6.84
N ASN A 11 -6.16 7.09 -5.79
CA ASN A 11 -6.07 5.67 -5.46
C ASN A 11 -4.62 5.22 -5.25
N ASN A 12 -3.87 5.98 -4.46
CA ASN A 12 -2.50 5.64 -4.08
C ASN A 12 -2.38 5.47 -2.57
N THR A 13 -1.41 4.66 -2.16
CA THR A 13 -1.06 4.48 -0.75
C THR A 13 0.40 4.89 -0.57
N PHE A 14 0.61 5.96 0.19
CA PHE A 14 1.92 6.53 0.50
C PHE A 14 2.23 6.25 1.98
N VAL A 15 3.27 5.47 2.27
CA VAL A 15 3.60 5.04 3.65
C VAL A 15 5.05 5.36 3.98
N GLY A 16 5.30 5.90 5.17
CA GLY A 16 6.65 6.10 5.70
C GLY A 16 7.44 7.18 4.96
N ASN A 17 6.75 8.18 4.41
CA ASN A 17 7.40 9.28 3.70
C ASN A 17 8.16 10.15 4.69
N GLN A 18 9.37 10.53 4.31
CA GLN A 18 10.23 11.35 5.14
C GLN A 18 10.82 12.51 4.34
N ALA A 19 10.42 13.72 4.70
CA ALA A 19 11.03 14.93 4.18
C ALA A 19 12.08 15.43 5.17
N PHE A 20 13.28 15.70 4.66
CA PHE A 20 14.39 16.23 5.45
C PHE A 20 14.89 17.52 4.83
N ASP A 21 15.04 18.58 5.62
CA ASP A 21 15.94 19.66 5.25
C ASP A 21 17.37 19.26 5.63
N VAL A 22 18.20 19.02 4.62
CA VAL A 22 19.64 18.73 4.79
C VAL A 22 20.42 19.90 5.44
N ARG A 23 19.81 21.08 5.58
CA ARG A 23 20.48 22.29 6.10
C ARG A 23 19.99 22.76 7.48
N ASN A 24 18.88 22.24 8.01
CA ASN A 24 18.37 22.61 9.33
C ASN A 24 17.69 21.43 10.02
N THR A 25 17.78 21.35 11.35
CA THR A 25 17.10 20.35 12.21
C THR A 25 15.58 20.55 12.31
N ARG A 26 14.97 21.24 11.35
CA ARG A 26 13.51 21.43 11.27
C ARG A 26 12.91 20.36 10.34
N PRO A 27 11.65 19.97 10.54
CA PRO A 27 10.86 19.32 9.49
C PRO A 27 11.09 20.06 8.17
N GLY A 28 11.40 19.34 7.09
CA GLY A 28 11.62 19.96 5.79
C GLY A 28 10.32 20.48 5.18
N ASP A 29 10.40 21.43 4.24
CA ASP A 29 9.25 21.93 3.47
C ASP A 29 8.72 20.90 2.43
N GLY A 30 8.98 19.60 2.64
CA GLY A 30 8.62 18.54 1.71
C GLY A 30 7.16 18.09 1.88
N ALA A 31 6.68 17.32 0.91
CA ALA A 31 5.38 16.68 1.00
C ALA A 31 5.37 15.28 0.39
N ALA A 32 4.52 14.39 0.92
CA ALA A 32 4.28 13.09 0.28
C ALA A 32 3.67 13.29 -1.13
N ILE A 33 2.78 14.28 -1.27
CA ILE A 33 2.21 14.69 -2.56
C ILE A 33 2.36 16.21 -2.73
N PHE A 34 2.99 16.65 -3.82
CA PHE A 34 3.03 18.06 -4.23
C PHE A 34 2.35 18.26 -5.58
N ILE A 35 1.35 19.13 -5.65
CA ILE A 35 0.64 19.46 -6.90
C ILE A 35 0.70 20.96 -7.18
N GLY A 36 1.48 21.31 -8.21
CA GLY A 36 1.69 22.69 -8.67
C GLY A 36 0.85 23.13 -9.86
N VAL A 37 -0.02 22.27 -10.39
CA VAL A 37 -0.80 22.51 -11.61
C VAL A 37 -2.27 22.12 -11.43
N ALA A 38 -3.15 22.58 -12.31
CA ALA A 38 -4.57 22.22 -12.29
C ALA A 38 -4.76 20.69 -12.35
N GLY A 39 -5.72 20.17 -11.59
CA GLY A 39 -5.88 18.73 -11.42
C GLY A 39 -6.82 18.31 -10.30
N PHE A 40 -6.83 17.01 -10.02
CA PHE A 40 -7.53 16.40 -8.88
C PHE A 40 -6.58 15.53 -8.06
N CYS A 41 -6.63 15.70 -6.73
CA CYS A 41 -5.87 14.91 -5.76
C CYS A 41 -6.80 14.34 -4.71
N GLY A 42 -7.08 13.04 -4.77
CA GLY A 42 -8.01 12.47 -3.81
C GLY A 42 -8.03 10.97 -3.84
N ASN A 43 -8.68 10.37 -2.86
CA ASN A 43 -8.72 8.93 -2.72
C ASN A 43 -7.34 8.30 -2.46
N ASN A 44 -6.47 8.98 -1.71
CA ASN A 44 -5.16 8.43 -1.34
C ASN A 44 -5.07 8.20 0.17
N VAL A 45 -4.37 7.14 0.55
CA VAL A 45 -3.92 6.93 1.93
C VAL A 45 -2.53 7.55 2.08
N ILE A 46 -2.36 8.42 3.08
CA ILE A 46 -1.06 8.95 3.48
C ILE A 46 -0.85 8.58 4.95
N SER A 47 0.01 7.59 5.17
CA SER A 47 0.30 7.02 6.49
C SER A 47 1.77 7.24 6.88
N GLN A 48 2.02 7.50 8.16
CA GLN A 48 3.37 7.58 8.72
C GLN A 48 4.29 8.60 8.02
N ASN A 49 3.73 9.70 7.52
CA ASN A 49 4.51 10.81 6.95
C ASN A 49 5.16 11.63 8.06
N SER A 50 6.43 11.97 7.87
CA SER A 50 7.21 12.78 8.81
C SER A 50 8.11 13.80 8.10
N GLY A 51 8.38 14.89 8.81
CA GLY A 51 9.32 15.92 8.36
C GLY A 51 8.75 16.84 7.27
N GLY A 52 7.43 17.02 7.18
CA GLY A 52 6.77 17.85 6.17
C GLY A 52 5.25 17.61 6.08
N THR A 53 4.57 18.31 5.17
CA THR A 53 3.11 18.17 5.01
C THR A 53 2.72 16.91 4.25
N ALA A 54 1.57 16.30 4.55
CA ALA A 54 1.13 15.13 3.80
C ALA A 54 0.79 15.50 2.33
N VAL A 55 0.02 16.58 2.12
CA VAL A 55 -0.39 17.05 0.77
C VAL A 55 -0.15 18.56 0.59
N ALA A 56 0.78 18.93 -0.28
CA ALA A 56 1.03 20.31 -0.65
C ALA A 56 0.35 20.68 -1.99
N ILE A 57 -0.72 21.46 -1.91
CA ILE A 57 -1.38 22.04 -3.09
C ILE A 57 -0.89 23.48 -3.29
N ALA A 58 -0.30 23.77 -4.46
CA ALA A 58 0.18 25.11 -4.80
C ALA A 58 -0.67 25.81 -5.88
N SER A 59 -1.50 25.05 -6.61
CA SER A 59 -2.42 25.60 -7.62
C SER A 59 -3.84 25.71 -7.05
N ARG A 60 -4.44 26.90 -7.16
CA ARG A 60 -5.86 27.12 -6.81
C ARG A 60 -6.83 26.41 -7.75
N ALA A 61 -6.35 25.93 -8.90
CA ALA A 61 -7.13 25.17 -9.87
C ALA A 61 -7.08 23.66 -9.58
N THR A 62 -6.46 23.22 -8.48
CA THR A 62 -6.46 21.84 -8.04
C THR A 62 -7.63 21.60 -7.10
N GLN A 63 -8.48 20.65 -7.44
CA GLN A 63 -9.46 20.07 -6.52
C GLN A 63 -8.77 18.97 -5.71
N TRP A 64 -9.13 18.85 -4.44
CA TRP A 64 -8.60 17.80 -3.59
C TRP A 64 -9.60 17.42 -2.51
N GLY A 65 -9.48 16.21 -1.98
CA GLY A 65 -10.38 15.66 -0.95
C GLY A 65 -10.37 14.13 -0.95
N PHE A 66 -11.10 13.49 -0.02
CA PHE A 66 -11.16 12.03 0.11
C PHE A 66 -9.79 11.41 0.41
N GLN A 67 -8.96 12.11 1.18
CA GLN A 67 -7.70 11.56 1.67
C GLN A 67 -7.95 10.83 3.00
N LEU A 68 -7.24 9.72 3.24
CA LEU A 68 -7.10 9.15 4.57
C LEU A 68 -5.71 9.51 5.09
N PHE A 69 -5.67 10.21 6.23
CA PHE A 69 -4.44 10.51 6.94
C PHE A 69 -4.34 9.68 8.22
N ASP A 70 -3.23 8.98 8.36
CA ASP A 70 -2.99 8.03 9.45
C ASP A 70 -1.58 8.21 10.02
N ASP A 71 -1.45 8.31 11.34
CA ASP A 71 -0.17 8.40 12.06
C ASP A 71 0.88 9.37 11.47
N ASN A 72 0.44 10.53 10.95
CA ASN A 72 1.35 11.55 10.39
C ASN A 72 1.86 12.49 11.48
N ALA A 73 3.19 12.58 11.63
CA ALA A 73 3.85 13.16 12.80
C ALA A 73 3.62 14.67 13.00
N ASP A 74 3.48 15.42 11.90
CA ASP A 74 3.56 16.89 11.94
C ASP A 74 2.18 17.58 11.98
N GLY A 75 1.07 16.83 11.89
CA GLY A 75 -0.31 17.38 11.88
C GLY A 75 -0.64 18.32 10.70
N GLU A 76 0.36 18.71 9.90
CA GLU A 76 0.20 19.47 8.66
C GLU A 76 -0.26 18.54 7.55
N TYR A 77 -1.54 18.19 7.54
CA TYR A 77 -2.14 17.35 6.48
C TYR A 77 -2.19 18.06 5.13
N SER A 78 -2.28 19.40 5.15
CA SER A 78 -2.13 20.23 3.97
C SER A 78 -1.27 21.47 4.23
N ARG A 79 -0.64 21.98 3.16
CA ARG A 79 0.12 23.26 3.22
C ARG A 79 -0.73 24.43 3.74
N TYR A 80 -2.04 24.36 3.58
CA TYR A 80 -2.95 25.40 4.05
C TYR A 80 -3.45 25.16 5.49
N GLY A 81 -3.02 24.09 6.14
CA GLY A 81 -3.30 23.79 7.54
C GLY A 81 -4.73 23.34 7.84
N PHE A 82 -5.51 22.97 6.82
CA PHE A 82 -6.88 22.46 7.00
C PHE A 82 -7.13 21.20 6.19
N LEU A 83 -7.94 20.29 6.76
CA LEU A 83 -8.53 19.14 6.09
C LEU A 83 -9.74 19.58 5.27
N GLN A 84 -10.02 18.90 4.17
CA GLN A 84 -11.31 19.02 3.52
C GLN A 84 -12.38 18.30 4.36
N PRO A 85 -13.66 18.73 4.31
CA PRO A 85 -14.75 17.99 4.95
C PRO A 85 -14.89 16.54 4.45
N SER A 86 -14.38 16.25 3.26
CA SER A 86 -14.34 14.91 2.66
C SER A 86 -13.14 14.07 3.07
N ASP A 87 -12.17 14.62 3.80
CA ASP A 87 -10.99 13.87 4.25
C ASP A 87 -11.27 13.17 5.58
N ALA A 88 -10.58 12.05 5.80
CA ALA A 88 -10.63 11.27 7.02
C ALA A 88 -9.30 11.35 7.79
N LEU A 89 -9.41 11.49 9.11
CA LEU A 89 -8.33 11.17 10.05
C LEU A 89 -8.70 9.85 10.71
N GLY A 90 -7.94 8.81 10.44
CA GLY A 90 -8.35 7.46 10.81
C GLY A 90 -7.25 6.43 10.62
N ALA A 91 -7.54 5.20 11.03
CA ALA A 91 -6.62 4.09 10.92
C ALA A 91 -6.63 3.51 9.50
N SER A 92 -5.45 3.36 8.90
CA SER A 92 -5.35 2.70 7.58
C SER A 92 -5.53 1.18 7.67
N GLU A 93 -5.20 0.58 8.82
CA GLU A 93 -5.24 -0.88 9.10
C GLU A 93 -4.78 -1.73 7.91
N PHE A 94 -3.46 -1.85 7.74
CA PHE A 94 -2.88 -2.68 6.67
C PHE A 94 -2.82 -4.16 7.05
N VAL A 95 -2.84 -5.03 6.03
CA VAL A 95 -2.74 -6.48 6.20
C VAL A 95 -1.42 -6.90 6.86
N ALA A 96 -0.27 -6.50 6.29
CA ALA A 96 1.06 -6.82 6.79
C ALA A 96 2.10 -5.75 6.34
N PRO A 97 2.10 -4.55 6.94
CA PRO A 97 2.94 -3.44 6.50
C PRO A 97 4.45 -3.74 6.63
N GLU A 98 4.86 -4.59 7.59
CA GLU A 98 6.22 -5.08 7.74
C GLU A 98 6.72 -5.90 6.53
N GLU A 99 5.79 -6.57 5.83
CA GLU A 99 6.03 -7.29 4.57
C GLU A 99 5.77 -6.42 3.33
N LYS A 100 5.57 -5.11 3.52
CA LYS A 100 5.20 -4.14 2.48
C LYS A 100 3.88 -4.49 1.79
N ASP A 101 2.98 -5.15 2.51
CA ASP A 101 1.62 -5.43 2.06
C ASP A 101 0.66 -4.40 2.63
N PHE A 102 0.36 -3.42 1.79
CA PHE A 102 -0.49 -2.27 2.10
C PHE A 102 -1.93 -2.42 1.61
N ARG A 103 -2.37 -3.66 1.35
CA ARG A 103 -3.80 -3.94 1.24
C ARG A 103 -4.48 -3.56 2.55
N ILE A 104 -5.66 -2.97 2.47
CA ILE A 104 -6.45 -2.54 3.64
C ILE A 104 -7.22 -3.74 4.22
N ALA A 105 -7.39 -3.74 5.53
CA ALA A 105 -8.10 -4.78 6.28
C ALA A 105 -9.41 -4.26 6.91
N SER A 106 -10.23 -5.15 7.47
CA SER A 106 -11.59 -4.86 7.97
C SER A 106 -11.73 -3.71 8.95
N GLY A 107 -10.65 -3.35 9.66
CA GLY A 107 -10.64 -2.24 10.63
C GLY A 107 -10.34 -0.87 10.01
N SER A 108 -10.14 -0.80 8.69
CA SER A 108 -9.68 0.42 8.02
C SER A 108 -10.80 1.45 7.84
N ASP A 109 -10.52 2.70 8.19
CA ASP A 109 -11.38 3.84 7.88
C ASP A 109 -11.36 4.22 6.37
N ALA A 110 -10.56 3.50 5.56
CA ALA A 110 -10.52 3.66 4.11
C ALA A 110 -11.71 3.01 3.40
N ILE A 111 -12.38 2.05 4.05
CA ILE A 111 -13.45 1.25 3.43
C ILE A 111 -14.68 2.13 3.17
N ASP A 112 -15.18 2.11 1.94
CA ASP A 112 -16.33 2.89 1.45
C ASP A 112 -16.21 4.42 1.67
N ALA A 113 -15.01 4.92 1.93
CA ALA A 113 -14.78 6.31 2.33
C ALA A 113 -14.40 7.24 1.15
N GLY A 114 -14.17 6.67 -0.03
CA GLY A 114 -13.60 7.37 -1.18
C GLY A 114 -14.54 8.31 -1.92
N HIS A 115 -14.22 8.70 -3.15
CA HIS A 115 -15.04 9.67 -3.87
C HIS A 115 -16.47 9.15 -4.11
N VAL A 116 -17.50 9.95 -3.84
CA VAL A 116 -18.93 9.52 -3.88
C VAL A 116 -19.41 9.00 -5.25
N ASP A 117 -18.80 9.48 -6.33
CA ASP A 117 -19.11 9.07 -7.71
C ASP A 117 -18.28 7.87 -8.20
N LEU A 118 -17.41 7.31 -7.36
CA LEU A 118 -16.60 6.14 -7.70
C LEU A 118 -17.13 4.93 -6.95
N LEU A 119 -17.12 3.78 -7.64
CA LEU A 119 -17.56 2.50 -7.09
C LEU A 119 -16.44 1.47 -7.24
N ASP A 120 -16.37 0.57 -6.26
CA ASP A 120 -15.50 -0.61 -6.33
C ASP A 120 -16.14 -1.73 -7.14
N ALA A 121 -15.39 -2.82 -7.32
CA ALA A 121 -15.78 -3.93 -8.20
C ALA A 121 -16.99 -4.74 -7.68
N ASP A 122 -17.30 -4.60 -6.39
CA ASP A 122 -18.48 -5.12 -5.71
C ASP A 122 -19.70 -4.18 -5.79
N GLY A 123 -19.51 -2.95 -6.29
CA GLY A 123 -20.53 -1.94 -6.45
C GLY A 123 -20.76 -1.06 -5.23
N THR A 124 -19.95 -1.19 -4.17
CA THR A 124 -19.98 -0.24 -3.05
C THR A 124 -19.24 1.04 -3.40
N ARG A 125 -19.25 2.03 -2.50
CA ARG A 125 -18.54 3.29 -2.73
C ARG A 125 -17.04 2.99 -2.73
N SER A 126 -16.26 3.63 -3.59
CA SER A 126 -14.84 3.30 -3.70
C SER A 126 -14.09 3.43 -2.38
N ASP A 127 -13.21 2.50 -2.08
CA ASP A 127 -12.26 2.60 -0.99
C ASP A 127 -11.18 3.66 -1.26
N ILE A 128 -10.61 4.22 -0.19
CA ILE A 128 -9.46 5.13 -0.26
C ILE A 128 -8.17 4.32 -0.38
N GLY A 129 -7.30 4.67 -1.33
CA GLY A 129 -5.97 4.07 -1.47
C GLY A 129 -5.81 3.16 -2.69
N ALA A 130 -4.71 2.42 -2.70
CA ALA A 130 -4.29 1.61 -3.85
C ALA A 130 -5.04 0.28 -4.00
N TYR A 131 -5.67 -0.21 -2.92
CA TYR A 131 -6.32 -1.51 -2.88
C TYR A 131 -7.73 -1.35 -2.32
N ALA A 132 -8.70 -1.88 -3.06
CA ALA A 132 -10.08 -2.01 -2.62
C ALA A 132 -10.33 -3.39 -2.02
N VAL A 133 -11.27 -3.44 -1.08
CA VAL A 133 -11.82 -4.64 -0.45
C VAL A 133 -13.01 -5.09 -1.29
N ASP A 134 -13.06 -6.39 -1.63
CA ASP A 134 -14.21 -6.94 -2.34
C ASP A 134 -15.21 -7.48 -1.32
N GLN A 135 -16.21 -6.67 -0.98
CA GLN A 135 -17.21 -6.97 0.04
C GLN A 135 -18.20 -8.06 -0.35
N ARG A 136 -18.10 -8.62 -1.57
CA ARG A 136 -18.88 -9.81 -1.95
C ARG A 136 -18.36 -11.07 -1.25
N PHE A 137 -17.11 -11.06 -0.77
CA PHE A 137 -16.51 -12.17 -0.05
C PHE A 137 -16.44 -11.86 1.44
N PRO A 138 -16.99 -12.72 2.31
CA PRO A 138 -17.08 -12.38 3.72
C PRO A 138 -15.75 -12.46 4.46
N VAL A 139 -14.84 -13.25 3.91
CA VAL A 139 -13.50 -13.44 4.44
C VAL A 139 -12.53 -13.32 3.29
N HIS A 140 -11.49 -12.53 3.49
CA HIS A 140 -10.33 -12.44 2.61
C HIS A 140 -9.17 -13.20 3.20
N ALA A 141 -8.38 -13.82 2.34
CA ALA A 141 -7.11 -14.43 2.71
C ALA A 141 -5.99 -13.75 1.96
N TYR A 142 -4.92 -13.45 2.69
CA TYR A 142 -3.76 -12.78 2.17
C TYR A 142 -2.51 -13.59 2.45
N ILE A 143 -1.63 -13.65 1.47
CA ILE A 143 -0.25 -14.09 1.64
C ILE A 143 0.68 -12.92 1.35
N SER A 144 1.55 -12.63 2.31
CA SER A 144 2.40 -11.44 2.28
C SER A 144 3.86 -11.86 2.43
N ARG A 145 4.69 -11.36 1.51
CA ARG A 145 6.15 -11.48 1.56
C ARG A 145 6.79 -10.41 0.68
N ALA A 146 7.64 -9.57 1.26
CA ALA A 146 8.28 -8.48 0.52
C ALA A 146 9.27 -8.97 -0.54
N GLU A 147 9.93 -10.10 -0.28
CA GLU A 147 10.97 -10.65 -1.16
C GLU A 147 10.38 -11.61 -2.19
N SER A 148 10.85 -11.49 -3.45
CA SER A 148 10.47 -12.37 -4.55
C SER A 148 11.42 -13.55 -4.77
N LEU A 149 12.55 -13.59 -4.06
CA LEU A 149 13.53 -14.67 -4.11
C LEU A 149 13.43 -15.54 -2.87
N VAL A 150 13.53 -16.86 -3.06
CA VAL A 150 13.40 -17.86 -1.99
C VAL A 150 14.59 -18.80 -2.07
N ALA A 151 15.31 -18.95 -0.97
CA ALA A 151 16.49 -19.79 -0.92
C ALA A 151 16.10 -21.27 -0.79
N LEU A 152 16.72 -22.12 -1.61
CA LEU A 152 16.58 -23.57 -1.46
C LEU A 152 17.21 -24.04 -0.15
N GLY A 153 16.52 -24.94 0.54
CA GLY A 153 17.01 -25.54 1.79
C GLY A 153 16.86 -24.67 3.03
N GLN A 154 16.32 -23.46 2.92
CA GLN A 154 16.06 -22.58 4.06
C GLN A 154 14.64 -22.77 4.60
N VAL A 155 14.48 -22.42 5.89
CA VAL A 155 13.18 -22.18 6.51
C VAL A 155 12.84 -20.72 6.24
N GLU A 156 11.74 -20.50 5.55
CA GLU A 156 11.26 -19.16 5.21
C GLU A 156 10.00 -18.89 6.00
N GLU A 157 9.91 -17.72 6.63
CA GLU A 157 8.69 -17.28 7.30
C GLU A 157 7.76 -16.62 6.29
N TRP A 158 6.49 -17.01 6.32
CA TRP A 158 5.46 -16.49 5.43
C TRP A 158 4.33 -15.90 6.26
N ALA A 159 4.02 -14.63 6.03
CA ALA A 159 2.89 -13.98 6.68
C ALA A 159 1.59 -14.37 5.97
N PHE A 160 0.67 -14.92 6.74
CA PHE A 160 -0.70 -15.18 6.32
C PHE A 160 -1.65 -14.34 7.17
N ALA A 161 -2.64 -13.73 6.52
CA ALA A 161 -3.74 -13.08 7.18
C ALA A 161 -5.07 -13.62 6.67
N LEU A 162 -6.01 -13.84 7.58
CA LEU A 162 -7.41 -14.06 7.26
C LEU A 162 -8.21 -12.94 7.88
N ASP A 163 -8.99 -12.27 7.07
CA ASP A 163 -9.70 -11.06 7.47
C ASP A 163 -11.20 -11.28 7.33
N ASN A 164 -11.92 -11.23 8.45
CA ASN A 164 -13.38 -11.32 8.45
C ASN A 164 -13.97 -9.92 8.45
N ILE A 165 -14.43 -9.47 7.29
CA ILE A 165 -14.99 -8.13 7.11
C ILE A 165 -16.48 -8.04 7.49
N HIS A 166 -17.10 -9.15 7.90
CA HIS A 166 -18.50 -9.14 8.34
C HIS A 166 -18.65 -8.92 9.85
N THR A 167 -19.84 -8.42 10.21
CA THR A 167 -20.32 -8.25 11.59
C THR A 167 -20.69 -9.58 12.28
N GLU A 168 -20.52 -10.72 11.60
CA GLU A 168 -20.85 -12.06 12.11
C GLU A 168 -19.62 -12.96 12.12
N ALA A 169 -19.61 -13.95 13.01
CA ALA A 169 -18.54 -14.94 13.06
C ALA A 169 -18.66 -15.90 11.87
N VAL A 170 -17.56 -16.09 11.12
CA VAL A 170 -17.55 -16.92 9.92
C VAL A 170 -16.65 -18.15 10.10
N GLY A 171 -17.17 -19.32 9.72
CA GLY A 171 -16.38 -20.54 9.59
C GLY A 171 -15.75 -20.62 8.20
N VAL A 172 -14.42 -20.73 8.14
CA VAL A 172 -13.67 -20.75 6.87
C VAL A 172 -12.74 -21.95 6.82
N THR A 173 -12.59 -22.55 5.64
CA THR A 173 -11.50 -23.49 5.34
C THR A 173 -10.52 -22.81 4.43
N MET A 174 -9.30 -22.62 4.93
CA MET A 174 -8.17 -22.10 4.17
C MET A 174 -7.35 -23.27 3.63
N THR A 175 -7.12 -23.28 2.33
CA THR A 175 -6.23 -24.21 1.63
C THR A 175 -5.05 -23.45 1.06
N ILE A 176 -3.84 -23.91 1.34
CA ILE A 176 -2.62 -23.31 0.83
C ILE A 176 -1.93 -24.32 -0.08
N GLU A 177 -1.64 -23.89 -1.31
CA GLU A 177 -0.98 -24.69 -2.34
C GLU A 177 0.41 -24.12 -2.63
N PHE A 178 1.43 -24.97 -2.48
CA PHE A 178 2.78 -24.68 -2.94
C PHE A 178 2.97 -25.26 -4.34
N ARG A 179 3.35 -24.43 -5.31
CA ARG A 179 3.53 -24.81 -6.71
C ARG A 179 4.92 -24.44 -7.20
N LYS A 180 5.52 -25.32 -8.01
CA LYS A 180 6.77 -25.07 -8.72
C LYS A 180 6.55 -25.24 -10.21
N ASP A 181 6.96 -24.25 -11.00
CA ASP A 181 6.87 -24.29 -12.46
C ASP A 181 5.47 -24.70 -12.95
N GLY A 182 4.43 -24.23 -12.25
CA GLY A 182 3.03 -24.55 -12.53
C GLY A 182 2.52 -25.88 -11.92
N HIS A 183 3.38 -26.74 -11.40
CA HIS A 183 3.01 -28.01 -10.79
C HIS A 183 2.83 -27.89 -9.28
N GLN A 184 1.71 -28.39 -8.77
CA GLN A 184 1.45 -28.47 -7.33
C GLN A 184 2.39 -29.49 -6.67
N LEU A 185 3.09 -29.06 -5.64
CA LEU A 185 4.03 -29.89 -4.89
C LEU A 185 3.48 -30.28 -3.52
N ARG A 186 2.80 -29.35 -2.85
CA ARG A 186 2.25 -29.58 -1.51
C ARG A 186 0.99 -28.77 -1.32
N THR A 187 0.06 -29.33 -0.55
CA THR A 187 -1.15 -28.63 -0.11
C THR A 187 -1.38 -28.89 1.35
N PHE A 188 -1.88 -27.87 2.04
CA PHE A 188 -2.34 -27.97 3.42
C PHE A 188 -3.65 -27.22 3.59
N SER A 189 -4.54 -27.78 4.39
CA SER A 189 -5.85 -27.17 4.65
C SER A 189 -6.08 -27.04 6.15
N ARG A 190 -6.73 -25.96 6.56
CA ARG A 190 -7.11 -25.71 7.94
C ARG A 190 -8.47 -25.05 8.00
N SER A 191 -9.33 -25.57 8.87
CA SER A 191 -10.60 -24.92 9.21
C SER A 191 -10.41 -24.03 10.44
N LEU A 192 -11.00 -22.84 10.38
CA LEU A 192 -10.92 -21.80 11.40
C LEU A 192 -12.31 -21.18 11.57
N ARG A 193 -12.56 -20.63 12.76
CA ARG A 193 -13.69 -19.74 13.01
C ARG A 193 -13.13 -18.38 13.33
N LEU A 194 -13.52 -17.37 12.55
CA LEU A 194 -13.11 -15.99 12.73
C LEU A 194 -14.25 -15.23 13.41
N GLU A 195 -13.90 -14.46 14.43
CA GLU A 195 -14.84 -13.54 15.07
C GLU A 195 -15.14 -12.34 14.14
N PRO A 196 -16.26 -11.62 14.36
CA PRO A 196 -16.61 -10.44 13.57
C PRO A 196 -15.50 -9.40 13.52
N GLU A 197 -15.26 -8.81 12.35
CA GLU A 197 -14.33 -7.67 12.16
C GLU A 197 -12.93 -7.95 12.76
N ARG A 198 -12.48 -9.20 12.66
CA ARG A 198 -11.17 -9.63 13.18
C ARG A 198 -10.29 -10.14 12.06
N VAL A 199 -9.05 -9.66 12.10
CA VAL A 199 -7.94 -10.21 11.34
C VAL A 199 -7.19 -11.25 12.17
N TRP A 200 -7.17 -12.48 11.70
CA TRP A 200 -6.25 -13.51 12.18
C TRP A 200 -4.95 -13.42 11.40
N ARG A 201 -3.81 -13.19 12.08
CA ARG A 201 -2.48 -13.13 11.47
C ARG A 201 -1.59 -14.24 11.99
N ARG A 202 -0.78 -14.85 11.12
CA ARG A 202 0.22 -15.84 11.52
C ARG A 202 1.38 -15.92 10.56
N SER A 203 2.58 -15.96 11.11
CA SER A 203 3.80 -16.41 10.40
C SER A 203 3.85 -17.94 10.39
N VAL A 204 4.02 -18.51 9.20
CA VAL A 204 4.14 -19.96 9.01
C VAL A 204 5.52 -20.27 8.44
N PRO A 205 6.36 -21.03 9.15
CA PRO A 205 7.62 -21.51 8.60
C PRO A 205 7.34 -22.53 7.49
N LEU A 206 7.84 -22.24 6.29
CA LEU A 206 7.84 -23.16 5.16
C LEU A 206 9.27 -23.57 4.85
N VAL A 207 9.54 -24.86 5.00
CA VAL A 207 10.79 -25.48 4.55
C VAL A 207 10.70 -25.70 3.05
N ILE A 208 11.63 -25.14 2.30
CA ILE A 208 11.76 -25.38 0.86
C ILE A 208 12.81 -26.47 0.63
N PRO A 209 12.43 -27.70 0.24
CA PRO A 209 13.40 -28.78 0.13
C PRO A 209 14.46 -28.48 -0.95
N PRO A 210 15.77 -28.71 -0.70
CA PRO A 210 16.82 -28.44 -1.69
C PRO A 210 16.61 -29.17 -3.02
N LYS A 211 16.01 -30.35 -2.95
CA LYS A 211 15.73 -31.23 -4.11
C LYS A 211 14.68 -30.67 -5.07
N VAL A 212 13.96 -29.63 -4.68
CA VAL A 212 12.97 -28.95 -5.53
C VAL A 212 13.66 -28.26 -6.71
N GLY A 213 14.94 -27.88 -6.59
CA GLY A 213 15.70 -27.20 -7.64
C GLY A 213 15.25 -25.76 -7.87
N GLU A 214 15.99 -25.01 -8.67
CA GLU A 214 15.68 -23.62 -9.03
C GLU A 214 14.50 -23.54 -9.99
N GLY A 215 13.80 -22.41 -10.04
CA GLY A 215 12.65 -22.24 -10.94
C GLY A 215 11.63 -21.23 -10.44
N ALA A 216 10.50 -21.12 -11.15
CA ALA A 216 9.39 -20.32 -10.69
C ALA A 216 8.66 -21.04 -9.55
N VAL A 217 8.22 -20.27 -8.56
CA VAL A 217 7.42 -20.76 -7.44
C VAL A 217 6.21 -19.85 -7.25
N SER A 218 5.08 -20.46 -6.93
CA SER A 218 3.93 -19.71 -6.43
C SER A 218 3.32 -20.39 -5.22
N ILE A 219 2.78 -19.56 -4.34
CA ILE A 219 2.01 -20.00 -3.18
C ILE A 219 0.64 -19.39 -3.30
N ARG A 220 -0.38 -20.24 -3.34
CA ARG A 220 -1.77 -19.82 -3.43
C ARG A 220 -2.46 -20.05 -2.11
N VAL A 221 -3.31 -19.13 -1.72
CA VAL A 221 -4.27 -19.30 -0.64
C VAL A 221 -5.65 -19.29 -1.24
N LEU A 222 -6.44 -20.31 -0.92
CA LEU A 222 -7.80 -20.50 -1.41
C LEU A 222 -8.72 -20.63 -0.21
N LEU A 223 -9.86 -19.94 -0.26
CA LEU A 223 -10.93 -20.10 0.71
C LEU A 223 -12.10 -20.86 0.08
N ASN A 224 -12.84 -21.59 0.91
CA ASN A 224 -14.09 -22.24 0.49
C ASN A 224 -15.18 -21.25 0.05
N SER A 225 -15.03 -19.95 0.36
CA SER A 225 -15.88 -18.87 -0.16
C SER A 225 -15.63 -18.56 -1.65
N GLY A 226 -14.56 -19.10 -2.24
CA GLY A 226 -14.12 -18.77 -3.60
C GLY A 226 -13.07 -17.66 -3.67
N TRP A 227 -12.75 -17.01 -2.55
CA TRP A 227 -11.63 -16.06 -2.49
C TRP A 227 -10.30 -16.77 -2.73
N GLN A 228 -9.39 -16.10 -3.43
CA GLN A 228 -8.03 -16.58 -3.66
C GLN A 228 -7.02 -15.44 -3.67
N ASP A 229 -5.81 -15.74 -3.20
CA ASP A 229 -4.62 -14.89 -3.33
C ASP A 229 -3.43 -15.73 -3.80
N GLU A 230 -2.50 -15.11 -4.53
CA GLU A 230 -1.31 -15.79 -5.05
C GLU A 230 -0.07 -14.91 -4.92
N TRP A 231 0.90 -15.40 -4.17
CA TRP A 231 2.27 -14.88 -4.23
C TRP A 231 3.06 -15.62 -5.30
N ARG A 232 3.94 -14.90 -6.02
CA ARG A 232 4.83 -15.46 -7.04
C ARG A 232 6.27 -14.99 -6.84
N GLY A 233 7.21 -15.89 -7.09
CA GLY A 233 8.63 -15.57 -7.06
C GLY A 233 9.50 -16.65 -7.69
N ARG A 234 10.77 -16.70 -7.29
CA ARG A 234 11.75 -17.66 -7.83
C ARG A 234 12.55 -18.34 -6.73
N LEU A 235 12.79 -19.63 -6.94
CA LEU A 235 13.67 -20.47 -6.13
C LEU A 235 15.11 -20.34 -6.64
N VAL A 236 16.05 -20.10 -5.72
CA VAL A 236 17.48 -19.95 -6.02
C VAL A 236 18.32 -20.79 -5.06
N SER A 237 19.43 -21.37 -5.54
CA SER A 237 20.34 -22.21 -4.74
C SER A 237 21.12 -21.43 -3.69
N SER A 238 21.36 -20.14 -3.93
CA SER A 238 21.93 -19.19 -2.96
C SER A 238 21.40 -17.80 -3.31
N PRO A 239 20.63 -17.14 -2.43
CA PRO A 239 20.37 -15.73 -2.63
C PRO A 239 21.73 -15.04 -2.50
N THR A 240 22.24 -14.48 -3.60
CA THR A 240 23.38 -13.56 -3.48
C THR A 240 22.94 -12.52 -2.45
N PRO A 241 23.65 -12.34 -1.32
CA PRO A 241 23.29 -11.34 -0.34
C PRO A 241 23.13 -10.06 -1.12
N ARG A 242 21.93 -9.47 -1.06
CA ARG A 242 21.73 -8.15 -1.61
C ARG A 242 22.80 -7.31 -0.92
N ALA A 243 23.79 -6.83 -1.67
CA ALA A 243 24.65 -5.78 -1.17
C ALA A 243 23.68 -4.75 -0.61
N GLU A 244 23.71 -4.52 0.71
CA GLU A 244 22.92 -3.47 1.33
C GLU A 244 23.13 -2.26 0.43
N ALA A 245 22.09 -1.88 -0.31
CA ALA A 245 22.15 -0.67 -1.10
C ALA A 245 22.35 0.40 -0.04
N SER A 246 23.59 0.88 0.06
CA SER A 246 24.03 1.75 1.12
C SER A 246 23.01 2.86 1.27
N ARG A 247 22.63 3.14 2.51
CA ARG A 247 21.70 4.20 2.91
C ARG A 247 21.81 5.42 1.99
N HIS A 248 20.66 5.80 1.44
CA HIS A 248 20.39 6.98 0.62
C HIS A 248 21.04 6.99 -0.78
N PRO A 249 20.25 7.14 -1.87
CA PRO A 249 20.78 7.87 -3.01
C PRO A 249 21.08 9.29 -2.53
N SER A 250 22.36 9.59 -2.31
CA SER A 250 22.86 10.96 -2.25
C SER A 250 22.70 11.60 -3.62
N SER A 251 21.48 11.99 -3.95
CA SER A 251 21.18 12.83 -5.11
C SER A 251 19.99 13.68 -4.72
N PRO A 252 20.20 14.97 -4.39
CA PRO A 252 19.09 15.87 -4.20
C PRO A 252 18.38 15.98 -5.56
N ILE A 253 17.10 15.63 -5.59
CA ILE A 253 16.19 16.19 -6.60
C ILE A 253 16.29 17.70 -6.38
N ARG A 254 17.10 18.38 -7.20
CA ARG A 254 17.09 19.84 -7.24
C ARG A 254 15.76 20.23 -7.86
N CYS A 255 14.81 20.66 -7.02
CA CYS A 255 13.71 21.48 -7.51
C CYS A 255 14.33 22.64 -8.28
N GLY A 256 14.14 22.67 -9.59
CA GLY A 256 14.53 23.82 -10.40
C GLY A 256 13.82 25.05 -9.83
N THR A 257 14.60 26.06 -9.47
CA THR A 257 14.04 27.40 -9.26
C THR A 257 13.22 27.77 -10.49
N PRO A 258 12.01 28.35 -10.34
CA PRO A 258 11.30 28.93 -11.46
C PRO A 258 12.26 29.90 -12.15
N ALA A 259 12.49 29.71 -13.45
CA ALA A 259 13.25 30.67 -14.24
C ALA A 259 12.67 32.06 -13.97
N ASP A 260 13.52 32.98 -13.53
CA ASP A 260 13.19 34.38 -13.39
C ASP A 260 12.52 34.84 -14.69
N GLY A 261 11.20 35.02 -14.61
CA GLY A 261 10.41 35.60 -15.67
C GLY A 261 11.00 36.95 -16.00
N ALA A 262 11.51 37.07 -17.22
CA ALA A 262 12.10 38.28 -17.75
C ALA A 262 11.24 39.50 -17.40
N ARG A 263 11.82 40.44 -16.65
CA ARG A 263 11.31 41.81 -16.57
C ARG A 263 11.41 42.41 -17.97
N SER A 264 10.28 42.47 -18.68
CA SER A 264 10.12 43.40 -19.79
C SER A 264 9.98 44.81 -19.19
N ASN A 265 10.96 45.67 -19.40
CA ASN A 265 10.82 47.11 -19.19
C ASN A 265 9.76 47.66 -20.15
N PRO A 266 8.86 48.56 -19.71
CA PRO A 266 8.09 49.37 -20.64
C PRO A 266 9.00 50.48 -21.20
N MET A 267 8.86 50.74 -22.51
CA MET A 267 9.10 52.10 -23.03
C MET A 267 7.89 52.97 -22.68
#